data_AF-A0AAW4NDK3-F1
#
_entry.id   AF-A0AAW4NDK3-F1
#
_cell.length_a   1.000
_cell.length_b   1.000
_cell.length_c   1.000
_cell.angle_alpha   90.00
_cell.angle_beta   90.00
_cell.angle_gamma   90.00
#
_symmetry.space_group_name_H-M   'P 1'
#
loop_
_entity.id
_entity.type
_entity.pdbx_description
1 polymer ?
#
loop_
_entity_poly.entity_id
_entity_poly.type
_entity_poly.pdbx_seq_one_letter_code
_entity_poly.pdbx_strand_id
1 'polypeptide(L)'
;MVAEVTYKGLMPSDWIALTSILVDVLAMLISAFVAVWIVRKIQYQLDTEQKLRDYFLSEMLSIRNGYRKILDDIFRHDMRPRDFTQRMSSLNIMSADIMEHMKAKYNIDDTQLVRFQVELNIFVSEEPVFMEAYRNNDVLIFSPTFEMNLSQFEGRSNTIFNDIFVSIYKMV
;
A
#
# COMPACT_ATOMS: atom_id res chain seq x y z
N MET A 1 67.55 -35.81 -48.62
CA MET A 1 67.02 -36.25 -47.31
C MET A 1 65.68 -35.56 -47.13
N VAL A 2 64.58 -36.30 -47.24
CA VAL A 2 63.22 -35.77 -47.09
C VAL A 2 62.85 -35.89 -45.61
N ALA A 3 62.52 -34.76 -44.97
CA ALA A 3 62.08 -34.77 -43.59
C ALA A 3 60.63 -35.29 -43.52
N GLU A 4 60.42 -36.45 -42.90
CA GLU A 4 59.08 -36.91 -42.53
C GLU A 4 58.54 -36.01 -41.43
N VAL A 5 57.55 -35.19 -41.78
CA VAL A 5 56.75 -34.45 -40.80
C VAL A 5 55.68 -35.40 -40.29
N THR A 6 55.94 -36.04 -39.15
CA THR A 6 54.96 -36.88 -38.48
C THR A 6 53.89 -35.99 -37.84
N TYR A 7 52.72 -35.92 -38.46
CA TYR A 7 51.55 -35.29 -37.81
C TYR A 7 51.15 -36.17 -36.63
N LYS A 8 51.51 -35.74 -35.40
CA LYS A 8 50.92 -36.28 -34.18
C LYS A 8 49.45 -35.87 -34.17
N GLY A 9 48.59 -36.71 -34.73
CA GLY A 9 47.16 -36.65 -34.48
C GLY A 9 46.93 -36.71 -32.97
N LEU A 10 46.09 -35.80 -32.46
CA LEU A 10 45.69 -35.73 -31.05
C LEU A 10 45.29 -37.14 -30.58
N MET A 11 45.89 -37.60 -29.47
CA MET A 11 45.56 -38.91 -28.92
C MET A 11 44.11 -38.89 -28.40
N PRO A 12 43.40 -40.05 -28.37
CA PRO A 12 42.03 -40.11 -27.85
C PRO A 12 41.87 -39.50 -26.45
N SER A 13 42.92 -39.55 -25.62
CA SER A 13 42.98 -38.91 -24.29
C SER A 13 42.93 -37.38 -24.33
N ASP A 14 43.54 -36.75 -25.34
CA ASP A 14 43.57 -35.29 -25.47
C ASP A 14 42.19 -34.75 -25.87
N TRP A 15 41.47 -35.50 -26.71
CA TRP A 15 40.08 -35.22 -27.05
C TRP A 15 39.15 -35.32 -25.84
N ILE A 16 39.34 -36.31 -24.97
CA ILE A 16 38.56 -36.46 -23.73
C ILE A 16 38.86 -35.31 -22.75
N ALA A 17 40.11 -34.88 -22.64
CA ALA A 17 40.47 -33.75 -21.80
C ALA A 17 39.87 -32.43 -22.31
N LEU A 18 39.87 -32.21 -23.63
CA LEU A 18 39.32 -31.00 -24.26
C LEU A 18 37.79 -30.94 -24.11
N THR A 19 37.09 -32.07 -24.24
CA THR A 19 35.64 -32.13 -24.02
C THR A 19 35.27 -31.92 -22.55
N SER A 20 36.04 -32.45 -21.60
CA SER A 20 35.82 -32.21 -20.17
C SER A 20 35.92 -30.73 -19.81
N ILE A 21 36.99 -30.05 -20.24
CA ILE A 21 37.17 -28.61 -20.00
C ILE A 21 36.02 -27.80 -20.61
N LEU A 22 35.57 -28.18 -21.80
CA LEU A 22 34.48 -27.49 -22.49
C LEU A 22 33.14 -27.67 -21.76
N VAL A 23 32.88 -28.87 -21.23
CA VAL A 23 31.71 -29.16 -20.38
C VAL A 23 31.77 -28.38 -19.06
N ASP A 24 32.93 -28.31 -18.41
CA ASP A 24 33.10 -27.58 -17.14
C ASP A 24 32.89 -26.08 -17.31
N VAL A 25 33.43 -25.49 -18.40
CA VAL A 25 33.23 -24.07 -18.71
C VAL A 25 31.76 -23.78 -19.04
N LEU A 26 31.10 -24.65 -19.81
CA LEU A 26 29.66 -24.53 -20.08
C LEU A 26 28.83 -24.63 -18.79
N ALA A 27 29.15 -25.59 -17.92
CA ALA A 27 28.47 -25.77 -16.64
C ALA A 27 28.65 -24.53 -15.74
N MET A 28 29.85 -23.94 -15.72
CA MET A 28 30.13 -22.70 -15.00
C MET A 28 29.31 -21.52 -15.55
N LEU A 29 29.23 -21.37 -16.87
CA LEU A 29 28.46 -20.31 -17.52
C LEU A 29 26.95 -20.45 -17.28
N ILE A 30 26.42 -21.67 -17.38
CA ILE A 30 25.01 -21.96 -17.10
C ILE A 30 24.69 -21.67 -15.63
N SER A 31 25.56 -22.09 -14.70
CA SER A 31 25.37 -21.84 -13.26
C SER A 31 25.36 -20.34 -12.95
N ALA A 32 26.28 -19.57 -13.55
CA ALA A 32 26.31 -18.13 -13.42
C ALA A 32 25.04 -17.46 -13.99
N PHE A 33 24.57 -17.92 -15.15
CA PHE A 33 23.33 -17.42 -15.75
C PHE A 33 22.10 -17.68 -14.87
N VAL A 34 21.95 -18.90 -14.35
CA VAL A 34 20.84 -19.28 -13.46
C VAL A 34 20.87 -18.46 -12.18
N ALA A 35 22.04 -18.26 -11.57
CA ALA A 35 22.17 -17.43 -10.37
C ALA A 35 21.70 -15.98 -10.63
N VAL A 36 22.15 -15.36 -11.73
CA VAL A 36 21.71 -14.01 -12.12
C VAL A 36 20.20 -13.97 -12.39
N TRP A 37 19.65 -15.00 -13.03
CA TRP A 37 18.22 -15.07 -13.33
C TRP A 37 17.37 -15.18 -12.06
N ILE A 38 17.77 -16.03 -11.11
CA ILE A 38 17.09 -16.17 -9.80
C ILE A 38 17.10 -14.84 -9.06
N VAL A 39 18.26 -14.20 -8.94
CA VAL A 39 18.38 -12.90 -8.25
C VAL A 39 17.48 -11.86 -8.91
N ARG A 40 17.50 -11.76 -10.24
CA ARG A 40 16.62 -10.82 -10.97
C ARG A 40 15.13 -11.11 -10.76
N LYS A 41 14.73 -12.39 -10.75
CA LYS A 41 13.34 -12.78 -10.51
C LYS A 41 12.88 -12.42 -9.10
N ILE A 42 13.71 -12.71 -8.09
CA ILE A 42 13.43 -12.37 -6.70
C ILE A 42 13.36 -10.85 -6.52
N GLN A 43 14.34 -10.10 -7.04
CA GLN A 43 14.35 -8.64 -6.98
C GLN A 43 13.12 -8.02 -7.62
N TYR A 44 12.74 -8.49 -8.81
CA TYR A 44 11.54 -7.98 -9.48
C TYR A 44 10.26 -8.22 -8.68
N GLN A 45 10.11 -9.40 -8.06
CA GLN A 45 8.96 -9.70 -7.22
C GLN A 45 8.94 -8.82 -5.97
N LEU A 46 10.07 -8.72 -5.26
CA LEU A 46 10.21 -7.86 -4.07
C LEU A 46 9.92 -6.39 -4.38
N ASP A 47 10.48 -5.85 -5.47
CA ASP A 47 10.25 -4.46 -5.89
C ASP A 47 8.76 -4.22 -6.21
N THR A 48 8.09 -5.19 -6.82
CA THR A 48 6.67 -5.08 -7.16
C THR A 48 5.81 -5.09 -5.91
N GLU A 49 6.10 -6.00 -4.96
CA GLU A 49 5.38 -6.04 -3.69
C GLU A 49 5.60 -4.79 -2.84
N GLN A 50 6.83 -4.27 -2.81
CA GLN A 50 7.14 -3.03 -2.13
C GLN A 50 6.39 -1.85 -2.74
N LYS A 51 6.37 -1.71 -4.08
CA LYS A 51 5.61 -0.66 -4.76
C LYS A 51 4.11 -0.73 -4.47
N LEU A 52 3.55 -1.93 -4.48
CA LEU A 52 2.14 -2.15 -4.16
C LEU A 52 1.84 -1.76 -2.71
N ARG A 53 2.74 -2.10 -1.79
CA ARG A 53 2.65 -1.69 -0.38
C ARG A 53 2.68 -0.17 -0.23
N ASP A 54 3.63 0.49 -0.88
CA ASP A 54 3.78 1.94 -0.84
C ASP A 54 2.55 2.65 -1.42
N TYR A 55 1.94 2.08 -2.48
CA TYR A 55 0.67 2.54 -3.03
C TYR A 55 -0.45 2.48 -1.97
N PHE A 56 -0.70 1.32 -1.35
CA PHE A 56 -1.75 1.20 -0.34
C PHE A 56 -1.51 2.09 0.88
N LEU A 57 -0.26 2.25 1.31
CA LEU A 57 0.10 3.19 2.37
C LEU A 57 -0.21 4.62 1.99
N SER A 58 0.13 5.04 0.77
CA SER A 58 -0.18 6.37 0.25
C SER A 58 -1.68 6.63 0.20
N GLU A 59 -2.47 5.69 -0.31
CA GLU A 59 -3.93 5.81 -0.39
C GLU A 59 -4.57 5.89 1.00
N MET A 60 -4.16 5.03 1.93
CA MET A 60 -4.64 5.08 3.32
C MET A 60 -4.23 6.37 4.05
N LEU A 61 -3.05 6.92 3.77
CA LEU A 61 -2.63 8.24 4.26
C LEU A 61 -3.50 9.36 3.67
N SER A 62 -3.83 9.28 2.38
CA SER A 62 -4.74 10.21 1.70
C SER A 62 -6.12 10.22 2.37
N ILE A 63 -6.69 9.04 2.63
CA ILE A 63 -7.98 8.88 3.33
C ILE A 63 -7.92 9.49 4.73
N ARG A 64 -6.88 9.18 5.53
CA ARG A 64 -6.68 9.76 6.87
C ARG A 64 -6.62 11.28 6.81
N ASN A 65 -5.86 11.83 5.87
CA ASN A 65 -5.73 13.28 5.71
C ASN A 65 -7.06 13.91 5.25
N GLY A 66 -7.86 13.20 4.45
CA GLY A 66 -9.21 13.60 4.10
C GLY A 66 -10.11 13.77 5.30
N TYR A 67 -10.15 12.79 6.21
CA TYR A 67 -10.93 12.89 7.45
C TYR A 67 -10.43 14.01 8.36
N ARG A 68 -9.10 14.14 8.53
CA ARG A 68 -8.52 15.24 9.30
C ARG A 68 -8.93 16.60 8.76
N LYS A 69 -8.91 16.77 7.44
CA LYS A 69 -9.33 18.02 6.81
C LYS A 69 -10.82 18.33 7.06
N ILE A 70 -11.68 17.32 7.06
CA ILE A 70 -13.10 17.49 7.43
C ILE A 70 -13.20 18.01 8.87
N LEU A 71 -12.46 17.42 9.81
CA LEU A 71 -12.45 17.83 11.21
C LEU A 71 -11.87 19.24 11.38
N ASP A 72 -10.76 19.55 10.71
CA ASP A 72 -10.16 20.89 10.72
C ASP A 72 -11.13 21.97 10.22
N ASP A 73 -11.86 21.70 9.13
CA ASP A 73 -12.84 22.63 8.56
C ASP A 73 -14.07 22.79 9.49
N ILE A 74 -14.42 21.75 10.26
CA ILE A 74 -15.44 21.83 11.33
C ILE A 74 -14.96 22.75 12.46
N PHE A 75 -13.74 22.54 12.96
CA PHE A 75 -13.15 23.36 14.04
C PHE A 75 -12.90 24.82 13.64
N ARG A 76 -12.73 25.09 12.34
CA ARG A 76 -12.57 26.44 11.80
C ARG A 76 -13.88 27.14 11.49
N HIS A 77 -15.02 26.45 11.66
CA HIS A 77 -16.33 26.92 11.24
C HIS A 77 -16.34 27.36 9.76
N ASP A 78 -15.76 26.55 8.88
CA ASP A 78 -15.79 26.76 7.41
C ASP A 78 -16.57 25.63 6.69
N MET A 79 -17.00 24.62 7.45
CA MET A 79 -17.72 23.48 6.90
C MET A 79 -19.20 23.81 6.66
N ARG A 80 -19.71 23.43 5.50
CA ARG A 80 -21.15 23.46 5.18
C ARG A 80 -21.73 22.04 5.17
N PRO A 81 -23.02 21.86 5.49
CA PRO A 81 -23.65 20.54 5.56
C PRO A 81 -23.53 19.74 4.27
N ARG A 82 -23.76 20.36 3.10
CA ARG A 82 -23.65 19.65 1.81
C ARG A 82 -22.20 19.26 1.50
N ASP A 83 -21.26 20.14 1.81
CA ASP A 83 -19.83 19.88 1.60
C ASP A 83 -19.37 18.74 2.51
N PHE A 84 -19.83 18.72 3.77
CA PHE A 84 -19.60 17.62 4.70
C PHE A 84 -20.12 16.30 4.14
N THR A 85 -21.41 16.23 3.75
CA THR A 85 -22.02 15.00 3.23
C THR A 85 -21.30 14.50 1.97
N GLN A 86 -20.96 15.41 1.04
CA GLN A 86 -20.26 15.06 -0.19
C GLN A 86 -18.85 14.51 0.09
N ARG A 87 -18.07 15.20 0.93
CA ARG A 87 -16.71 14.76 1.26
C ARG A 87 -16.71 13.45 2.06
N MET A 88 -17.63 13.29 3.00
CA MET A 88 -17.79 12.07 3.77
C MET A 88 -18.15 10.89 2.86
N SER A 89 -19.10 11.08 1.94
CA SER A 89 -19.47 10.06 0.95
C SER A 89 -18.30 9.67 0.04
N SER A 90 -17.55 10.66 -0.46
CA SER A 90 -16.37 10.41 -1.30
C SER A 90 -15.30 9.60 -0.56
N LEU A 91 -15.00 9.95 0.69
CA LEU A 91 -14.01 9.24 1.49
C LEU A 91 -14.46 7.83 1.85
N ASN A 92 -15.75 7.63 2.12
CA ASN A 92 -16.30 6.30 2.41
C ASN A 92 -16.19 5.37 1.19
N ILE A 93 -16.46 5.88 -0.03
CA ILE A 93 -16.30 5.10 -1.26
C ILE A 93 -14.83 4.74 -1.49
N MET A 94 -13.92 5.73 -1.42
CA MET A 94 -12.49 5.51 -1.59
C MET A 94 -11.94 4.53 -0.55
N SER A 95 -12.37 4.69 0.71
CA SER A 95 -11.96 3.80 1.79
C SER A 95 -12.50 2.39 1.61
N ALA A 96 -13.75 2.21 1.16
CA ALA A 96 -14.31 0.89 0.93
C ALA A 96 -13.54 0.16 -0.18
N ASP A 97 -13.26 0.85 -1.29
CA ASP A 97 -12.50 0.31 -2.43
C ASP A 97 -11.09 -0.13 -2.03
N ILE A 98 -10.34 0.75 -1.35
CA ILE A 98 -8.98 0.44 -0.88
C ILE A 98 -9.00 -0.70 0.14
N MET A 99 -9.94 -0.71 1.08
CA MET A 99 -10.03 -1.76 2.08
C MET A 99 -10.45 -3.11 1.49
N GLU A 100 -11.29 -3.15 0.45
CA GLU A 100 -11.61 -4.40 -0.26
C GLU A 100 -10.34 -5.02 -0.86
N HIS A 101 -9.53 -4.21 -1.54
CA HIS A 101 -8.26 -4.67 -2.11
C HIS A 101 -7.23 -5.07 -1.04
N MET A 102 -7.15 -4.32 0.06
CA MET A 102 -6.27 -4.65 1.18
C MET A 102 -6.71 -5.92 1.92
N LYS A 103 -8.01 -6.15 2.07
CA LYS A 103 -8.55 -7.39 2.64
C LYS A 103 -8.24 -8.58 1.75
N ALA A 104 -8.38 -8.44 0.43
CA ALA A 104 -8.04 -9.50 -0.51
C ALA A 104 -6.54 -9.86 -0.52
N LYS A 105 -5.65 -8.85 -0.44
CA LYS A 105 -4.19 -9.07 -0.53
C LYS A 105 -3.52 -9.36 0.82
N TYR A 106 -3.98 -8.71 1.89
CA TYR A 106 -3.35 -8.72 3.22
C TYR A 106 -4.30 -9.16 4.33
N ASN A 107 -5.54 -9.60 4.05
CA ASN A 107 -6.48 -10.05 5.09
C ASN A 107 -6.66 -9.05 6.27
N ILE A 108 -6.61 -7.75 5.97
CA ILE A 108 -6.80 -6.68 6.95
C ILE A 108 -8.29 -6.48 7.17
N ASP A 109 -8.71 -6.44 8.43
CA ASP A 109 -10.09 -6.18 8.83
C ASP A 109 -10.43 -4.68 8.71
N ASP A 110 -11.55 -4.40 8.05
CA ASP A 110 -12.09 -3.07 7.79
C ASP A 110 -13.16 -2.62 8.79
N THR A 111 -13.61 -3.53 9.66
CA THR A 111 -14.72 -3.31 10.59
C THR A 111 -14.56 -2.05 11.44
N GLN A 112 -13.35 -1.79 11.97
CA GLN A 112 -13.11 -0.63 12.82
C GLN A 112 -13.16 0.69 12.05
N LEU A 113 -12.66 0.71 10.81
CA LEU A 113 -12.68 1.91 9.98
C LEU A 113 -14.09 2.25 9.53
N VAL A 114 -14.87 1.24 9.10
CA VAL A 114 -16.29 1.40 8.77
C VAL A 114 -17.08 1.90 9.97
N ARG A 115 -16.83 1.36 11.16
CA ARG A 115 -17.46 1.84 12.39
C ARG A 115 -17.16 3.31 12.65
N PHE A 116 -15.89 3.71 12.54
CA PHE A 116 -15.48 5.10 12.68
C PHE A 116 -16.20 6.02 11.69
N GLN A 117 -16.31 5.61 10.42
CA GLN A 117 -17.00 6.40 9.39
C GLN A 117 -18.48 6.62 9.72
N VAL A 118 -19.16 5.56 10.15
CA VAL A 118 -20.57 5.62 10.54
C VAL A 118 -20.73 6.50 11.77
N GLU A 119 -19.91 6.28 12.80
CA GLU A 119 -19.95 7.08 14.04
C GLU A 119 -19.68 8.55 13.76
N LEU A 120 -18.69 8.91 12.95
CA LEU A 120 -18.40 10.30 12.61
C LEU A 120 -19.58 10.96 11.88
N ASN A 121 -20.17 10.25 10.90
CA ASN A 121 -21.28 10.78 10.14
C ASN A 121 -22.51 11.03 11.03
N ILE A 122 -22.85 10.05 11.88
CA ILE A 122 -23.95 10.17 12.86
C ILE A 122 -23.66 11.32 13.82
N PHE A 123 -22.45 11.35 14.40
CA PHE A 123 -22.05 12.32 15.39
C PHE A 123 -22.18 13.76 14.90
N VAL A 124 -21.85 14.03 13.63
CA VAL A 124 -21.97 15.38 13.05
C VAL A 124 -23.38 15.67 12.55
N SER A 125 -24.07 14.69 11.94
CA SER A 125 -25.36 14.92 11.28
C SER A 125 -26.57 14.92 12.22
N GLU A 126 -26.47 14.31 13.40
CA GLU A 126 -27.53 14.32 14.41
C GLU A 126 -27.54 15.60 15.27
N GLU A 127 -26.51 16.43 15.18
CA GLU A 127 -26.49 17.71 15.88
C GLU A 127 -27.60 18.65 15.36
N PRO A 128 -28.36 19.33 16.24
CA PRO A 128 -29.44 20.24 15.83
C PRO A 128 -28.97 21.32 14.85
N VAL A 129 -27.75 21.84 15.06
CA VAL A 129 -27.11 22.83 14.19
C VAL A 129 -26.98 22.33 12.75
N PHE A 130 -26.69 21.03 12.58
CA PHE A 130 -26.56 20.44 11.25
C PHE A 130 -27.90 20.44 10.52
N MET A 131 -28.97 20.01 11.19
CA MET A 131 -30.32 19.97 10.62
C MET A 131 -30.86 21.35 10.26
N GLU A 132 -30.60 22.35 11.11
CA GLU A 132 -30.99 23.74 10.88
C GLU A 132 -30.24 24.33 9.68
N ALA A 133 -28.91 24.16 9.64
CA ALA A 133 -28.06 24.66 8.56
C ALA A 133 -28.28 23.93 7.23
N TYR A 134 -28.72 22.66 7.25
CA TYR A 134 -28.85 21.83 6.04
C TYR A 134 -29.78 22.43 4.98
N ARG A 135 -30.87 23.09 5.41
CA ARG A 135 -31.87 23.66 4.50
C ARG A 135 -31.30 24.79 3.65
N ASN A 136 -30.57 25.70 4.29
CA ASN A 136 -29.99 26.87 3.64
C ASN A 136 -28.54 26.64 3.18
N ASN A 137 -27.95 25.51 3.56
CA ASN A 137 -26.53 25.21 3.40
C ASN A 137 -25.63 26.28 4.03
N ASP A 138 -26.04 26.75 5.21
CA ASP A 138 -25.29 27.70 6.01
C ASP A 138 -24.06 27.04 6.62
N VAL A 139 -23.12 27.86 7.07
CA VAL A 139 -21.90 27.37 7.74
C VAL A 139 -22.27 26.72 9.07
N LEU A 140 -21.65 25.57 9.36
CA LEU A 140 -21.82 24.85 10.61
C LEU A 140 -21.02 25.52 11.73
N ILE A 141 -21.72 25.98 12.75
CA ILE A 141 -21.11 26.55 13.96
C ILE A 141 -21.49 25.67 15.14
N PHE A 142 -20.61 24.74 15.49
CA PHE A 142 -20.83 23.82 16.59
C PHE A 142 -20.51 24.48 17.94
N SER A 143 -21.10 23.92 19.00
CA SER A 143 -20.80 24.38 20.36
C SER A 143 -19.38 23.96 20.79
N PRO A 144 -18.70 24.73 21.66
CA PRO A 144 -17.39 24.33 22.19
C PRO A 144 -17.39 22.97 22.89
N THR A 145 -18.52 22.59 23.51
CA THR A 145 -18.72 21.27 24.10
C THR A 145 -18.72 20.16 23.07
N PHE A 146 -19.32 20.39 21.90
CA PHE A 146 -19.29 19.46 20.79
C PHE A 146 -17.87 19.31 20.24
N GLU A 147 -17.16 20.41 20.02
CA GLU A 147 -15.78 20.40 19.52
C GLU A 147 -14.84 19.62 20.45
N MET A 148 -15.00 19.79 21.77
CA MET A 148 -14.23 19.02 22.75
C MET A 148 -14.51 17.51 22.62
N ASN A 149 -15.77 17.11 22.45
CA ASN A 149 -16.14 15.71 22.26
C ASN A 149 -15.62 15.16 20.91
N LEU A 150 -15.67 15.98 19.86
CA LEU A 150 -15.15 15.64 18.53
C LEU A 150 -13.63 15.43 18.56
N SER A 151 -12.89 16.25 19.30
CA SER A 151 -11.44 16.09 19.49
C SER A 151 -11.10 14.78 20.22
N GLN A 152 -11.88 14.40 21.23
CA GLN A 152 -11.71 13.10 21.90
C GLN A 152 -12.01 11.92 20.95
N PHE A 153 -13.01 12.07 20.09
CA PHE A 153 -13.35 11.10 19.06
C PHE A 153 -12.22 10.96 18.02
N GLU A 154 -11.64 12.06 17.53
CA GLU A 154 -10.48 12.05 16.65
C GLU A 154 -9.29 11.30 17.26
N GLY A 155 -9.05 11.48 18.56
CA GLY A 155 -8.00 10.77 19.29
C GLY A 155 -8.10 9.24 19.15
N ARG A 156 -9.33 8.69 19.14
CA ARG A 156 -9.58 7.25 18.94
C ARG A 156 -9.36 6.82 17.49
N SER A 157 -9.72 7.67 16.53
CA SER A 157 -9.52 7.43 15.10
C SER A 157 -8.06 7.21 14.73
N ASN A 158 -7.16 8.00 15.32
CA ASN A 158 -5.73 7.89 15.04
C ASN A 158 -5.16 6.49 15.31
N THR A 159 -5.69 5.79 16.33
CA THR A 159 -5.29 4.42 16.64
C THR A 159 -5.70 3.45 15.53
N ILE A 160 -6.90 3.58 14.97
CA ILE A 160 -7.42 2.72 13.90
C ILE A 160 -6.51 2.78 12.67
N PHE A 161 -6.17 3.99 12.21
CA PHE A 161 -5.25 4.14 11.06
C PHE A 161 -3.86 3.60 11.36
N ASN A 162 -3.34 3.81 12.57
CA ASN A 162 -2.04 3.28 12.97
C ASN A 162 -2.02 1.74 12.99
N ASP A 163 -3.08 1.10 13.46
CA ASP A 163 -3.20 -0.36 13.48
C ASP A 163 -3.26 -0.94 12.07
N ILE A 164 -3.97 -0.27 11.15
CA ILE A 164 -3.97 -0.62 9.72
C ILE A 164 -2.56 -0.50 9.13
N PHE A 165 -1.87 0.62 9.36
CA PHE A 165 -0.50 0.79 8.88
C PHE A 165 0.43 -0.29 9.42
N VAL A 166 0.40 -0.55 10.72
CA VAL A 166 1.23 -1.60 11.34
C VAL A 166 0.93 -2.97 10.73
N SER A 167 -0.34 -3.27 10.42
CA SER A 167 -0.73 -4.53 9.78
C SER A 167 -0.13 -4.67 8.38
N ILE A 168 -0.12 -3.59 7.59
CA ILE A 168 0.55 -3.54 6.27
C ILE A 168 2.07 -3.75 6.41
N TYR A 169 2.70 -3.19 7.45
CA TYR A 169 4.14 -3.33 7.68
C TYR A 169 4.55 -4.70 8.22
N LYS A 170 3.69 -5.37 9.02
CA LYS A 170 4.00 -6.63 9.71
C LYS A 170 3.83 -7.90 8.88
N MET A 171 3.13 -7.86 7.74
CA MET A 171 2.94 -9.04 6.87
C MET A 171 4.16 -9.37 5.98
N VAL A 172 5.35 -9.37 6.59
CA VAL A 172 6.62 -9.83 6.00
C VAL A 172 6.92 -11.23 6.49
#